data_AF-A0A850QUP6-F1
#
_entry.id   AF-A0A850QUP6-F1
#
_cell.length_a   1.000
_cell.length_b   1.000
_cell.length_c   1.000
_cell.angle_alpha   90.00
_cell.angle_beta   90.00
_cell.angle_gamma   90.00
#
_symmetry.space_group_name_H-M   'P 1'
#
loop_
_entity.id
_entity.type
_entity.pdbx_description
1 polymer ?
#
loop_
_entity_poly.entity_id
_entity_poly.type
_entity_poly.pdbx_seq_one_letter_code
_entity_poly.pdbx_strand_id
1 'polypeptide(L)' 'MKLQEILNQVVERKASDLYITVDSPCLLKVDGVLHPIGDTLDRT' A
#
# COMPACT_ATOMS: atom_id res chain seq x y z
N MET A 1 5.61 -8.91 -1.42
CA MET A 1 4.13 -8.97 -1.62
C MET A 1 3.80 -8.98 -3.09
N LYS A 2 2.74 -9.68 -3.51
CA LYS A 2 2.20 -9.62 -4.88
C LYS A 2 1.20 -8.47 -5.00
N LEU A 3 1.08 -7.86 -6.18
CA LEU A 3 0.15 -6.74 -6.41
C LEU A 3 -1.30 -7.09 -6.03
N GLN A 4 -1.75 -8.31 -6.33
CA GLN A 4 -3.11 -8.76 -5.99
C GLN A 4 -3.39 -8.72 -4.48
N GLU A 5 -2.41 -9.08 -3.64
CA GLU A 5 -2.56 -9.07 -2.18
C GLU A 5 -2.76 -7.64 -1.66
N ILE A 6 -2.06 -6.69 -2.28
CA ILE A 6 -2.20 -5.27 -1.96
C ILE A 6 -3.57 -4.74 -2.40
N LEU A 7 -4.00 -5.08 -3.61
CA LEU A 7 -5.30 -4.66 -4.13
C LEU A 7 -6.46 -5.22 -3.29
N ASN A 8 -6.34 -6.44 -2.75
CA ASN A 8 -7.31 -6.96 -1.79
C ASN A 8 -7.38 -6.07 -0.54
N GLN A 9 -6.23 -5.63 0.00
CA GLN A 9 -6.20 -4.73 1.16
C GLN A 9 -6.79 -3.34 0.87
N VAL A 10 -6.67 -2.83 -0.37
CA VAL A 10 -7.33 -1.57 -0.78
C VAL A 10 -8.84 -1.69 -0.57
N VAL A 11 -9.43 -2.79 -1.04
CA VAL A 11 -10.88 -3.05 -0.92
C VAL A 11 -11.29 -3.30 0.53
N GLU A 12 -10.58 -4.18 1.24
CA GLU A 12 -10.89 -4.55 2.63
C GLU A 12 -10.86 -3.34 3.58
N ARG A 13 -9.89 -2.45 3.39
CA ARG A 13 -9.71 -1.25 4.23
C ARG A 13 -10.46 -0.03 3.71
N LYS A 14 -11.20 -0.16 2.60
CA LYS A 14 -11.89 0.95 1.91
C LYS A 14 -10.95 2.12 1.61
N ALA A 15 -9.71 1.81 1.23
CA ALA A 15 -8.75 2.82 0.84
C ALA A 15 -9.17 3.44 -0.50
N SER A 16 -9.06 4.77 -0.62
CA SER A 16 -9.35 5.47 -1.87
C SER A 16 -8.23 5.31 -2.89
N ASP A 17 -6.99 5.23 -2.41
CA ASP A 17 -5.79 5.24 -3.23
C ASP A 17 -4.75 4.25 -2.70
N LEU A 18 -3.96 3.71 -3.62
CA LEU A 18 -2.76 2.91 -3.37
C LEU A 18 -1.56 3.64 -3.98
N TYR A 19 -0.54 3.91 -3.15
CA TYR A 19 0.72 4.49 -3.58
C TYR A 19 1.82 3.43 -3.56
N ILE A 20 2.56 3.32 -4.66
CA ILE A 20 3.71 2.42 -4.83
C ILE A 20 4.88 3.28 -5.30
N THR A 21 5.97 3.27 -4.55
CA THR A 21 7.22 3.96 -4.90
C THR A 21 8.41 3.19 -4.34
N VAL A 22 9.56 3.34 -4.99
CA VAL A 22 10.83 2.77 -4.49
C VAL A 22 11.21 3.38 -3.15
N ASP A 23 11.97 2.62 -2.36
CA ASP A 23 12.54 3.03 -1.07
C ASP A 23 11.47 3.41 -0.02
N SER A 24 10.25 2.90 -0.17
CA SER A 24 9.13 3.08 0.75
C SER A 24 8.25 1.82 0.80
N PRO A 25 7.57 1.54 1.92
CA PRO A 25 6.44 0.62 1.90
C PRO A 25 5.33 1.15 0.98
N CYS A 26 4.47 0.26 0.49
CA CYS A 26 3.22 0.68 -0.14
C CYS A 26 2.39 1.48 0.85
N LEU A 27 1.72 2.54 0.39
CA LEU A 27 0.83 3.33 1.25
C LEU A 27 -0.60 3.20 0.77
N LEU A 28 -1.52 3.03 1.72
CA LEU A 28 -2.96 3.12 1.48
C LEU A 28 -3.47 4.46 2.01
N LYS A 29 -4.31 5.13 1.23
CA LYS A 29 -5.02 6.31 1.70
C LYS A 29 -6.39 5.92 2.23
N VAL A 30 -6.59 6.02 3.54
CA VAL A 30 -7.86 5.72 4.21
C VAL A 30 -8.31 6.99 4.92
N ASP A 31 -9.53 7.44 4.65
CA ASP A 31 -10.11 8.67 5.22
C ASP A 31 -9.19 9.90 5.09
N GLY A 32 -8.47 9.99 3.96
CA GLY A 32 -7.56 11.09 3.66
C GLY A 32 -6.15 10.96 4.25
N VAL A 33 -5.87 9.94 5.05
CA VAL A 33 -4.58 9.71 5.74
C VAL A 33 -3.81 8.56 5.10
N LEU A 34 -2.48 8.69 5.01
CA LEU A 34 -1.60 7.66 4.46
C LEU A 34 -1.18 6.66 5.55
N HIS A 35 -1.36 5.38 5.24
CA HIS A 35 -1.00 4.27 6.12
C HIS A 35 -0.04 3.31 5.40
N PRO A 36 1.15 3.03 5.96
CA PRO A 36 2.08 2.07 5.37
C PRO A 36 1.55 0.64 5.48
N ILE A 37 1.82 -0.17 4.45
CA ILE A 37 1.56 -1.60 4.42
C ILE A 37 2.79 -2.35 3.91
N GLY A 38 3.08 -3.49 4.53
CA GLY A 38 4.22 -4.33 4.17
C GLY A 38 5.57 -3.67 4.44
N ASP A 39 6.61 -4.25 3.85
CA ASP A 39 7.99 -3.79 3.97
C ASP A 39 8.35 -2.76 2.91
N THR A 40 9.48 -2.09 3.12
CA THR A 40 10.07 -1.17 2.13
C THR A 40 10.31 -1.89 0.80
N LEU A 41 9.84 -1.29 -0.29
CA LEU A 41 10.11 -1.76 -1.64
C LEU A 41 11.52 -1.33 -2.07
N ASP A 42 12.51 -2.10 -1.63
CA ASP A 42 13.91 -1.94 -2.03
C ASP A 42 14.40 -3.14 -2.87
N ARG A 43 15.67 -3.11 -3.30
CA ARG A 43 16.29 -4.11 -4.18
C ARG A 43 16.94 -5.28 -3.44
N THR A 44 16.69 -5.46 -2.14
CA THR A 44 17.38 -6.49 -1.34
C THR A 44 17.05 -7.92 -1.77
#